data_AF-A0A7K1UA67-F1
#
_entry.id   AF-A0A7K1UA67-F1
#
_cell.length_a   1.000
_cell.length_b   1.000
_cell.length_c   1.000
_cell.angle_alpha   90.00
_cell.angle_beta   90.00
_cell.angle_gamma   90.00
#
_symmetry.space_group_name_H-M   'P 1'
#
loop_
_entity.id
_entity.type
_entity.pdbx_description
1 polymer ?
#
loop_
_entity_poly.entity_id
_entity_poly.type
_entity_poly.pdbx_seq_one_letter_code
_entity_poly.pdbx_strand_id
1 'polypeptide(L)'
;MQNYESTGAEAAMAGVFLTFMLFFWAICLIIIVAMWRIFTKAGQPGWASIVPIYSAVVLMRIIGKPDWHFLLYLIPFYNIYIAIVHTNLLSKSFGKGEGFTVGLIFLGIIFYPILAFGDSVYLGPGGAGGAHLDNKIDSIGTPAV
;
A
#
# COMPACT_ATOMS: atom_id res chain seq x y z
N MET A 1 -33.21 26.96 -31.41
CA MET A 1 -33.22 25.49 -31.33
C MET A 1 -31.81 24.94 -31.11
N GLN A 2 -30.81 25.37 -31.89
CA GLN A 2 -29.40 24.95 -31.75
C GLN A 2 -28.79 25.12 -30.35
N ASN A 3 -29.15 26.18 -29.62
CA ASN A 3 -28.64 26.44 -28.26
C ASN A 3 -29.27 25.56 -27.16
N TYR A 4 -30.47 25.00 -27.38
CA TYR A 4 -31.13 24.12 -26.40
C TYR A 4 -30.53 22.70 -26.45
N GLU A 5 -30.23 22.21 -27.66
CA GLU A 5 -29.56 20.92 -27.85
C GLU A 5 -28.12 20.95 -27.33
N SER A 6 -27.38 22.06 -27.49
CA SER A 6 -26.03 22.20 -26.91
C SER A 6 -26.08 22.25 -25.37
N THR A 7 -27.02 22.98 -24.78
CA THR A 7 -27.20 23.06 -23.31
C THR A 7 -27.56 21.69 -22.71
N GLY A 8 -28.42 20.91 -23.39
CA GLY A 8 -28.77 19.55 -22.96
C GLY A 8 -27.60 18.58 -23.03
N ALA A 9 -26.79 18.65 -24.09
CA ALA A 9 -25.57 17.85 -24.22
C ALA A 9 -24.51 18.23 -23.16
N GLU A 10 -24.32 19.52 -22.89
CA GLU A 10 -23.42 20.03 -21.84
C GLU A 10 -23.84 19.54 -20.45
N ALA A 11 -25.13 19.60 -20.13
CA ALA A 11 -25.67 19.09 -18.86
C ALA A 11 -25.48 17.58 -18.70
N ALA A 12 -25.69 16.80 -19.76
CA ALA A 12 -25.46 15.36 -19.75
C ALA A 12 -23.97 15.03 -19.54
N MET A 13 -23.07 15.72 -20.24
CA MET A 13 -21.62 15.55 -20.08
C MET A 13 -21.15 15.94 -18.68
N ALA A 14 -21.69 17.02 -18.11
CA ALA A 14 -21.42 17.43 -16.72
C ALA A 14 -21.92 16.38 -15.71
N GLY A 15 -23.11 15.79 -15.92
CA GLY A 15 -23.66 14.74 -15.05
C GLY A 15 -22.80 13.46 -15.04
N VAL A 16 -22.33 13.04 -16.22
CA VAL A 16 -21.40 11.91 -16.37
C VAL A 16 -20.08 12.22 -15.66
N PHE A 17 -19.50 13.41 -15.89
CA PHE A 17 -18.27 13.84 -15.24
C PHE A 17 -18.38 13.84 -13.70
N LEU A 18 -19.47 14.38 -13.15
CA LEU A 18 -19.71 14.41 -11.71
C LEU A 18 -19.82 12.99 -11.11
N THR A 19 -20.47 12.07 -11.81
CA THR A 19 -20.60 10.68 -11.36
C THR A 19 -19.25 9.98 -11.32
N PHE A 20 -18.43 10.12 -12.37
CA PHE A 20 -17.07 9.59 -12.39
C PHE A 20 -16.20 10.24 -11.31
N MET A 21 -16.33 11.55 -11.09
CA MET A 21 -15.60 12.27 -10.05
C MET A 21 -15.95 11.73 -8.66
N LEU A 22 -17.24 11.56 -8.35
CA LEU A 22 -17.69 11.01 -7.06
C LEU A 22 -17.19 9.57 -6.86
N PHE A 23 -17.28 8.74 -7.90
CA PHE A 23 -16.79 7.36 -7.84
C PHE A 23 -15.27 7.30 -7.61
N PHE A 24 -14.51 8.14 -8.31
CA PHE A 24 -13.07 8.27 -8.12
C PHE A 24 -12.72 8.68 -6.68
N TRP A 25 -13.40 9.70 -6.14
CA TRP A 25 -13.22 10.12 -4.75
C TRP A 25 -13.52 9.00 -3.75
N ALA A 26 -14.59 8.23 -3.96
CA ALA A 26 -14.93 7.10 -3.11
C ALA A 26 -13.82 6.03 -3.11
N ILE A 27 -13.26 5.69 -4.27
CA ILE A 27 -12.12 4.77 -4.37
C ILE A 27 -10.90 5.32 -3.64
N CYS A 28 -10.54 6.59 -3.86
CA CYS A 28 -9.42 7.22 -3.19
C CYS A 28 -9.55 7.14 -1.66
N LEU A 29 -10.74 7.41 -1.12
CA LEU A 29 -10.99 7.32 0.32
C LEU A 29 -10.79 5.89 0.84
N ILE A 30 -11.29 4.87 0.13
CA ILE A 30 -11.09 3.46 0.52
C ILE A 30 -9.60 3.11 0.57
N ILE A 31 -8.82 3.54 -0.42
CA ILE A 31 -7.37 3.28 -0.48
C ILE A 31 -6.63 4.01 0.63
N ILE A 32 -6.98 5.26 0.92
CA ILE A 32 -6.39 6.02 2.03
C ILE A 32 -6.65 5.31 3.36
N VAL A 33 -7.88 4.87 3.61
CA VAL A 33 -8.21 4.13 4.84
C VAL A 33 -7.48 2.79 4.89
N ALA A 34 -7.35 2.09 3.77
CA ALA A 34 -6.58 0.85 3.70
C ALA A 34 -5.09 1.09 4.05
N MET A 35 -4.47 2.11 3.47
CA MET A 35 -3.10 2.51 3.77
C MET A 35 -2.92 2.92 5.24
N TRP A 36 -3.85 3.70 5.78
CA TRP A 36 -3.88 4.06 7.19
C TRP A 36 -3.84 2.80 8.07
N ARG A 37 -4.70 1.82 7.76
CA ARG A 37 -4.77 0.56 8.50
C ARG A 37 -3.48 -0.25 8.39
N ILE A 38 -2.88 -0.35 7.20
CA ILE A 38 -1.58 -1.02 7.00
C ILE A 38 -0.50 -0.39 7.90
N PHE A 39 -0.43 0.94 7.95
CA PHE A 39 0.55 1.64 8.76
C PHE A 39 0.32 1.40 10.26
N THR A 40 -0.94 1.44 10.72
CA THR A 40 -1.26 1.12 12.11
C THR A 40 -0.95 -0.32 12.48
N LYS A 41 -1.15 -1.28 11.57
CA LYS A 41 -0.77 -2.68 11.78
C LYS A 41 0.74 -2.86 11.93
N ALA A 42 1.53 -2.02 11.27
CA ALA A 42 2.98 -2.00 11.39
C ALA A 42 3.49 -1.15 12.58
N GLY A 43 2.61 -0.68 13.45
CA GLY A 43 2.95 0.14 14.62
C GLY A 43 3.33 1.59 14.28
N GLN A 44 3.00 2.06 13.07
CA GLN A 44 3.29 3.42 12.59
C GLN A 44 2.03 4.30 12.63
N PRO A 45 2.18 5.64 12.70
CA PRO A 45 1.04 6.56 12.68
C PRO A 45 0.28 6.47 11.35
N GLY A 46 -0.98 6.03 11.39
CA GLY A 46 -1.74 5.80 10.17
C GLY A 46 -2.10 7.05 9.37
N TRP A 47 -2.19 8.22 10.03
CA TRP A 47 -2.36 9.51 9.35
C TRP A 47 -1.18 9.84 8.42
N ALA A 48 -0.01 9.21 8.62
CA ALA A 48 1.14 9.39 7.76
C ALA A 48 0.86 9.02 6.30
N SER A 49 -0.11 8.13 6.06
CA SER A 49 -0.54 7.73 4.72
C SER A 49 -1.10 8.89 3.88
N ILE A 50 -1.62 9.95 4.52
CA ILE A 50 -2.24 11.10 3.86
C ILE A 50 -1.19 12.07 3.31
N VAL A 51 -0.05 12.20 3.99
CA VAL A 51 1.01 13.14 3.63
C VAL A 51 2.00 12.42 2.71
N PRO A 52 2.12 12.76 1.41
CA PRO A 52 2.86 11.95 0.44
C PRO A 52 4.32 11.70 0.82
N ILE A 53 5.03 12.74 1.25
CA ILE A 53 6.46 12.66 1.63
C ILE A 53 6.62 11.80 2.88
N TYR A 54 5.78 12.03 3.90
CA TYR A 54 5.87 11.29 5.16
C TYR A 54 5.44 9.84 5.00
N SER A 55 4.44 9.57 4.16
CA SER A 55 3.99 8.23 3.79
C SER A 55 5.12 7.39 3.23
N ALA A 56 5.92 7.96 2.33
CA ALA A 56 7.06 7.25 1.76
C ALA A 56 8.11 6.90 2.83
N VAL A 57 8.49 7.86 3.67
CA VAL A 57 9.45 7.65 4.78
C VAL A 57 8.94 6.59 5.75
N VAL A 58 7.67 6.64 6.13
CA VAL A 58 7.05 5.64 7.01
C VAL A 58 7.02 4.28 6.35
N LEU A 59 6.70 4.20 5.06
CA LEU A 59 6.77 2.94 4.30
C LEU A 59 8.18 2.34 4.35
N MET A 60 9.23 3.15 4.21
CA MET A 60 10.63 2.71 4.34
C MET A 60 10.91 2.09 5.71
N ARG A 61 10.38 2.67 6.78
CA ARG A 61 10.47 2.12 8.14
C ARG A 61 9.75 0.79 8.30
N ILE A 62 8.59 0.63 7.65
CA ILE A 62 7.79 -0.62 7.64
C ILE A 62 8.53 -1.75 6.89
N ILE A 63 9.24 -1.41 5.81
CA ILE A 63 10.02 -2.40 5.04
C ILE A 63 11.47 -2.54 5.54
N GLY A 64 11.91 -1.72 6.50
CA GLY A 64 13.27 -1.64 7.04
C GLY A 64 14.32 -1.23 6.02
N LYS A 65 13.96 -0.37 5.07
CA LYS A 65 14.90 0.30 4.17
C LYS A 65 15.26 1.67 4.75
N PRO A 66 16.46 2.19 4.46
CA PRO A 66 16.87 3.49 4.96
C PRO A 66 16.09 4.62 4.27
N ASP A 67 15.76 5.67 5.04
CA ASP A 67 14.90 6.80 4.63
C ASP A 67 15.39 7.51 3.34
N TRP A 68 16.68 7.45 3.02
CA TRP A 68 17.25 8.02 1.78
C TRP A 68 16.73 7.35 0.50
N HIS A 69 16.16 6.14 0.57
CA HIS A 69 15.52 5.50 -0.59
C HIS A 69 14.36 6.32 -1.17
N PHE A 70 13.76 7.23 -0.39
CA PHE A 70 12.79 8.18 -0.92
C PHE A 70 13.36 9.03 -2.07
N LEU A 71 14.63 9.47 -1.98
CA LEU A 71 15.27 10.29 -3.01
C LEU A 71 15.43 9.55 -4.34
N LEU A 72 15.50 8.22 -4.30
CA LEU A 72 15.64 7.39 -5.48
C LEU A 72 14.36 7.38 -6.35
N TYR A 73 13.20 7.74 -5.77
CA TYR A 73 11.98 7.94 -6.55
C TYR A 73 12.06 9.16 -7.49
N LEU A 74 12.99 10.10 -7.29
CA LEU A 74 13.22 11.21 -8.24
C LEU A 74 13.92 10.74 -9.53
N ILE A 75 14.51 9.55 -9.55
CA ILE A 75 15.22 9.01 -10.72
C ILE A 75 14.21 8.26 -11.62
N PRO A 76 13.91 8.74 -12.84
CA PRO A 76 12.76 8.25 -13.62
C PRO A 76 12.76 6.74 -13.91
N PHE A 77 13.90 6.17 -14.29
CA PHE A 77 14.00 4.75 -14.64
C PHE A 77 14.12 3.84 -13.42
N TYR A 78 14.71 4.34 -12.35
CA TYR A 78 14.95 3.57 -11.14
C TYR A 78 13.71 3.56 -10.20
N ASN A 79 12.81 4.54 -10.37
CA ASN A 79 11.53 4.63 -9.69
C ASN A 79 10.69 3.34 -9.81
N ILE A 80 10.57 2.79 -11.03
CA ILE A 80 9.76 1.59 -11.29
C ILE A 80 10.36 0.37 -10.57
N TYR A 81 11.68 0.19 -10.69
CA TYR A 81 12.39 -0.90 -10.01
C TYR A 81 12.17 -0.85 -8.49
N ILE A 82 12.34 0.33 -7.89
CA ILE A 82 12.12 0.53 -6.46
C ILE A 82 10.68 0.30 -6.07
N ALA A 83 9.70 0.77 -6.85
CA ALA A 83 8.29 0.58 -6.54
C ALA A 83 7.94 -0.92 -6.44
N ILE A 84 8.48 -1.74 -7.34
CA ILE A 84 8.32 -3.20 -7.32
C ILE A 84 9.00 -3.80 -6.07
N VAL A 85 10.25 -3.43 -5.82
CA VAL A 85 11.01 -3.95 -4.66
C VAL A 85 10.36 -3.56 -3.33
N HIS A 86 9.93 -2.32 -3.17
CA HIS A 86 9.25 -1.85 -1.97
C HIS A 86 7.90 -2.54 -1.77
N THR A 87 7.14 -2.78 -2.84
CA THR A 87 5.87 -3.52 -2.76
C THR A 87 6.12 -4.98 -2.40
N ASN A 88 7.18 -5.60 -2.93
CA ASN A 88 7.57 -6.96 -2.56
C ASN A 88 7.97 -7.05 -1.09
N LEU A 89 8.78 -6.10 -0.60
CA LEU A 89 9.18 -6.06 0.80
C LEU A 89 7.98 -5.79 1.72
N LEU A 90 7.06 -4.92 1.32
CA LEU A 90 5.81 -4.72 2.05
C LEU A 90 5.01 -6.01 2.14
N SER A 91 4.81 -6.71 1.01
CA SER A 91 4.15 -8.02 0.98
C SER A 91 4.82 -9.02 1.93
N LYS A 92 6.15 -9.13 1.88
CA LYS A 92 6.94 -10.00 2.76
C LYS A 92 6.84 -9.60 4.24
N SER A 93 6.82 -8.31 4.55
CA SER A 93 6.61 -7.79 5.91
C SER A 93 5.28 -8.23 6.53
N PHE A 94 4.30 -8.65 5.72
CA PHE A 94 3.01 -9.19 6.17
C PHE A 94 2.88 -10.71 5.94
N GLY A 95 3.99 -11.41 5.69
CA GLY A 95 4.02 -12.85 5.46
C GLY A 95 3.41 -13.29 4.12
N LYS A 96 3.29 -12.38 3.15
CA LYS A 96 2.69 -12.66 1.83
C LYS A 96 3.76 -12.93 0.77
N GLY A 97 3.53 -13.95 -0.05
CA GLY A 97 4.45 -14.37 -1.13
C GLY A 97 4.44 -13.45 -2.36
N GLU A 98 5.24 -13.82 -3.37
CA GLU A 98 5.44 -13.01 -4.59
C GLU A 98 4.17 -12.90 -5.45
N GLY A 99 3.32 -13.94 -5.48
CA GLY A 99 2.02 -13.87 -6.16
C GLY A 99 1.10 -12.78 -5.60
N PHE A 100 1.16 -12.54 -4.29
CA PHE A 100 0.43 -11.44 -3.65
C PHE A 100 1.03 -10.08 -4.00
N THR A 101 2.36 -10.00 -4.18
CA THR A 101 3.04 -8.79 -4.68
C THR A 101 2.57 -8.43 -6.09
N VAL A 102 2.48 -9.42 -6.98
CA VAL A 102 1.95 -9.21 -8.34
C VAL A 102 0.50 -8.70 -8.27
N GLY A 103 -0.31 -9.28 -7.39
CA GLY A 103 -1.66 -8.80 -7.12
C GLY A 103 -1.71 -7.36 -6.60
N LEU A 104 -0.79 -6.96 -5.71
CA LEU A 104 -0.66 -5.58 -5.24
C LEU A 104 -0.31 -4.60 -6.36
N ILE A 105 0.55 -5.01 -7.31
CA ILE A 105 1.00 -4.15 -8.41
C ILE A 105 -0.11 -3.98 -9.46
N PHE A 106 -0.71 -5.07 -9.93
CA PHE A 106 -1.71 -5.02 -11.01
C PHE A 106 -3.12 -4.74 -10.52
N LEU A 107 -3.43 -5.14 -9.28
CA LEU A 107 -4.77 -5.10 -8.70
C LEU A 107 -4.78 -4.48 -7.30
N GLY A 108 -3.96 -3.44 -7.11
CA GLY A 108 -3.78 -2.75 -5.84
C GLY A 108 -5.08 -2.24 -5.22
N ILE A 109 -6.08 -1.86 -6.03
CA ILE A 109 -7.39 -1.39 -5.54
C ILE A 109 -8.06 -2.42 -4.63
N ILE A 110 -7.82 -3.71 -4.87
CA ILE A 110 -8.41 -4.82 -4.11
C ILE A 110 -7.39 -5.36 -3.09
N PHE A 111 -6.13 -5.54 -3.50
CA PHE A 111 -5.11 -6.17 -2.67
C PHE A 111 -4.66 -5.32 -1.48
N TYR A 112 -4.62 -3.99 -1.61
CA TYR A 112 -4.30 -3.11 -0.48
C TYR A 112 -5.36 -3.19 0.62
N PRO A 113 -6.68 -3.08 0.34
CA PRO A 113 -7.72 -3.36 1.33
C PRO A 113 -7.64 -4.77 1.93
N ILE A 114 -7.36 -5.81 1.13
CA ILE A 114 -7.19 -7.17 1.65
C ILE A 114 -6.04 -7.24 2.66
N LEU A 115 -4.91 -6.60 2.38
CA LEU A 115 -3.77 -6.52 3.30
C LEU A 115 -4.11 -5.69 4.56
N ALA A 116 -4.85 -4.60 4.38
CA ALA A 116 -5.24 -3.67 5.42
C ALA A 116 -6.25 -4.26 6.42
N PHE A 117 -7.27 -4.94 5.93
CA PHE A 117 -8.41 -5.42 6.71
C PHE A 117 -8.44 -6.93 6.91
N GLY A 118 -7.69 -7.70 6.12
CA GLY A 118 -7.59 -9.15 6.32
C GLY A 118 -6.75 -9.54 7.55
N ASP A 119 -6.63 -10.83 7.79
CA ASP A 119 -5.98 -11.40 8.99
C ASP A 119 -4.44 -11.33 8.97
N SER A 120 -3.84 -10.62 8.01
CA SER A 120 -2.39 -10.50 7.94
C SER A 120 -1.84 -9.68 9.10
N VAL A 121 -0.90 -10.30 9.82
CA VAL A 121 -0.12 -9.70 10.91
C VAL A 121 1.20 -9.18 10.35
N TYR A 122 1.65 -8.03 10.86
CA TYR A 122 2.95 -7.49 10.50
C TYR A 122 4.06 -8.31 11.19
N LEU A 123 4.90 -8.95 10.39
CA LEU A 123 6.00 -9.82 10.81
C LEU A 123 7.33 -9.07 10.89
N GLY A 124 7.35 -7.74 10.75
CA GLY A 124 8.58 -6.96 10.75
C GLY A 124 9.20 -6.76 9.36
N PRO A 125 10.28 -5.97 9.28
CA PRO A 125 10.89 -5.55 8.02
C PRO A 125 11.25 -6.70 7.07
N GLY A 126 10.68 -6.71 5.87
CA GLY A 126 10.95 -7.72 4.84
C GLY A 126 10.58 -9.15 5.25
N GLY A 127 9.78 -9.33 6.31
CA GLY A 127 9.41 -10.64 6.87
C GLY A 127 10.41 -11.20 7.89
N ALA A 128 11.46 -10.47 8.24
CA ALA A 128 12.55 -10.96 9.10
C ALA A 128 12.16 -11.16 10.57
N GLY A 129 11.16 -10.42 11.08
CA GLY A 129 10.74 -10.54 12.48
C GLY A 129 9.99 -11.84 12.79
N GLY A 130 9.28 -12.42 11.82
CA GLY A 130 8.63 -13.74 11.98
C GLY A 130 9.65 -14.86 12.13
N ALA A 131 10.63 -14.93 11.21
CA ALA A 131 11.69 -15.94 11.24
C ALA A 131 12.52 -15.90 12.53
N HIS A 132 12.73 -14.72 13.12
CA HIS A 132 13.46 -14.58 14.37
C HIS A 132 12.68 -15.12 15.58
N LEU A 133 11.34 -15.02 15.60
CA LEU A 133 10.52 -15.55 16.69
C LEU A 133 10.44 -17.08 16.62
N ASP A 134 10.29 -17.64 15.42
CA ASP A 134 10.25 -19.08 15.20
C ASP A 134 11.57 -19.73 15.66
N ASN A 135 12.71 -19.19 15.25
CA ASN A 135 14.03 -19.66 15.71
C ASN A 135 14.19 -19.60 17.25
N LYS A 136 13.58 -18.60 17.90
CA LYS A 136 13.65 -18.43 19.35
C LYS A 136 12.74 -19.42 20.08
N ILE A 137 11.61 -19.79 19.48
CA ILE A 137 10.68 -20.81 19.98
C ILE A 137 11.28 -22.22 19.79
N ASP A 138 11.94 -22.46 18.67
CA ASP A 138 12.64 -23.73 18.43
C ASP A 138 13.78 -23.93 19.44
N SER A 139 14.54 -22.87 19.71
CA SER A 139 15.65 -22.88 20.68
C SER A 139 15.23 -23.17 22.12
N ILE A 140 14.01 -22.81 22.55
CA ILE A 140 13.51 -23.10 23.91
C ILE A 140 12.97 -24.53 24.04
N GLY A 141 12.60 -25.17 22.93
CA GLY A 141 12.01 -26.51 22.91
C GLY A 141 13.02 -27.65 22.73
N THR A 142 14.21 -27.38 22.20
CA THR A 142 15.29 -28.39 22.10
C THR A 142 16.01 -28.56 23.44
N PRO A 143 15.86 -29.70 24.15
CA PRO A 143 16.71 -29.99 25.30
C PRO A 143 18.16 -30.11 24.82
N ALA A 144 19.09 -29.52 25.56
CA ALA A 144 20.52 -29.71 25.32
C ALA A 144 20.83 -31.20 25.44
N VAL A 145 21.16 -31.85 24.31
CA VAL A 145 21.69 -33.21 24.27
C VAL A 145 23.14 -33.21 24.74
#